data_AF-A0A7V5V7W1-F1
#
_entry.id   AF-A0A7V5V7W1-F1
#
_cell.length_a   1.000
_cell.length_b   1.000
_cell.length_c   1.000
_cell.angle_alpha   90.00
_cell.angle_beta   90.00
_cell.angle_gamma   90.00
#
_symmetry.space_group_name_H-M   'P 1'
#
loop_
_entity.id
_entity.type
_entity.pdbx_description
1 polymer ?
#
loop_
_entity_poly.entity_id
_entity_poly.type
_entity_poly.pdbx_seq_one_letter_code
_entity_poly.pdbx_strand_id
1 'polypeptide(L)'
;MSVAGRDLPDGVAPALRRKTSGVLGAAPLPPAPAWPPRPGRAGAAGAALSRRKGPFGGAGGRGRRRPGEGGFTLLETLIALALTALVLTALYGTFFIAVRAGDGAAMTGLDAYLQAGRLTDRFCRDVASAVFRPADGATFFTGRKRDVASTVSFTTFGYPTPLSAAPVSDLTAVSYFVDDGPDGASLYREVWSPYVKKKFRVEMVRGVRAFEVTFYNGLAWSKAWDASLEKALPRAVKMRLVLGDMTEVSAVARTRIR
;
A
#
# COMPACT_ATOMS: atom_id res chain seq x y z
N MET A 1 12.51 -26.07 -73.31
CA MET A 1 13.38 -25.24 -72.46
C MET A 1 13.48 -25.98 -71.11
N SER A 2 14.36 -26.97 -70.95
CA SER A 2 15.76 -26.89 -70.48
C SER A 2 15.86 -26.19 -69.11
N VAL A 3 15.76 -26.90 -67.97
CA VAL A 3 16.79 -27.64 -67.18
C VAL A 3 17.50 -26.78 -66.11
N ALA A 4 17.23 -27.15 -64.85
CA ALA A 4 18.10 -27.33 -63.65
C ALA A 4 19.02 -26.23 -63.07
N GLY A 5 19.19 -26.32 -61.73
CA GLY A 5 20.31 -25.79 -60.92
C GLY A 5 19.81 -24.98 -59.71
N ARG A 6 19.45 -25.57 -58.56
CA ARG A 6 20.30 -25.80 -57.36
C ARG A 6 21.38 -24.73 -57.13
N ASP A 7 21.36 -24.10 -55.95
CA ASP A 7 22.46 -24.19 -54.99
C ASP A 7 22.04 -23.69 -53.58
N LEU A 8 22.19 -24.60 -52.61
CA LEU A 8 22.38 -24.30 -51.19
C LEU A 8 23.81 -23.79 -50.98
N PRO A 9 24.08 -23.16 -49.84
CA PRO A 9 25.25 -23.59 -49.08
C PRO A 9 24.91 -24.08 -47.67
N ASP A 10 25.46 -25.26 -47.40
CA ASP A 10 25.60 -25.92 -46.10
C ASP A 10 26.67 -25.26 -45.22
N GLY A 11 26.51 -25.45 -43.91
CA GLY A 11 27.59 -25.41 -42.92
C GLY A 11 27.66 -24.12 -42.10
N VAL A 12 27.81 -24.10 -40.78
CA VAL A 12 28.21 -25.13 -39.81
C VAL A 12 27.71 -24.66 -38.44
N ALA A 13 27.03 -25.53 -37.70
CA ALA A 13 26.77 -25.35 -36.28
C ALA A 13 28.06 -25.57 -35.46
N PRO A 14 28.20 -24.91 -34.31
CA PRO A 14 28.49 -25.72 -33.13
C PRO A 14 27.61 -25.36 -31.93
N ALA A 15 26.97 -26.42 -31.42
CA ALA A 15 26.66 -26.73 -30.04
C ALA A 15 26.91 -25.62 -28.98
N LEU A 16 25.83 -24.97 -28.53
CA LEU A 16 25.78 -24.36 -27.20
C LEU A 16 24.94 -25.24 -26.27
N ARG A 17 25.67 -26.22 -25.72
CA ARG A 17 25.59 -26.79 -24.37
C ARG A 17 24.38 -26.35 -23.53
N ARG A 18 23.49 -27.33 -23.27
CA ARG A 18 22.56 -27.31 -22.13
C ARG A 18 23.35 -27.10 -20.82
N LYS A 19 23.05 -26.04 -20.09
CA LYS A 19 23.28 -25.90 -18.63
C LYS A 19 21.89 -25.83 -17.99
N THR A 20 21.37 -26.96 -17.53
CA THR A 20 21.32 -27.35 -16.11
C THR A 20 20.54 -26.37 -15.24
N SER A 21 19.33 -26.83 -14.89
CA SER A 21 18.67 -26.69 -13.59
C SER A 21 19.35 -25.72 -12.61
N GLY A 22 18.74 -24.55 -12.44
CA GLY A 22 19.01 -23.63 -11.34
C GLY A 22 17.70 -23.44 -10.58
N VAL A 23 17.47 -24.32 -9.61
CA VAL A 23 16.48 -24.11 -8.55
C VAL A 23 16.81 -22.77 -7.90
N LEU A 24 15.92 -21.78 -8.04
CA LEU A 24 15.99 -20.55 -7.25
C LEU A 24 15.73 -20.94 -5.79
N GLY A 25 16.83 -21.16 -5.07
CA GLY A 25 16.83 -21.33 -3.62
C GLY A 25 16.17 -20.12 -2.98
N ALA A 26 15.18 -20.39 -2.13
CA ALA A 26 14.63 -19.42 -1.20
C ALA A 26 15.79 -18.81 -0.39
N ALA A 27 15.87 -17.48 -0.38
CA ALA A 27 16.76 -16.78 0.53
C ALA A 27 16.40 -17.18 1.98
N PRO A 28 17.37 -17.45 2.86
CA PRO A 28 17.07 -17.76 4.25
C PRO A 28 16.43 -16.55 4.93
N LEU A 29 15.31 -16.78 5.61
CA LEU A 29 14.64 -15.80 6.46
C LEU A 29 15.61 -15.27 7.52
N PRO A 30 15.56 -13.98 7.88
CA PRO A 30 16.33 -13.45 9.00
C PRO A 30 15.93 -14.15 10.32
N PRO A 31 16.87 -14.34 11.27
CA PRO A 31 16.54 -14.94 12.55
C PRO A 31 15.54 -14.06 13.32
N ALA A 32 14.54 -14.70 13.92
CA ALA A 32 13.56 -14.04 14.76
C ALA A 32 14.23 -13.36 15.97
N PRO A 33 13.74 -12.19 16.43
CA PRO A 33 14.25 -11.56 17.64
C PRO A 33 14.01 -12.46 18.86
N ALA A 34 14.94 -12.48 19.81
CA ALA A 34 14.80 -13.26 21.04
C ALA A 34 13.73 -12.65 21.95
N TRP A 35 12.67 -13.40 22.26
CA TRP A 35 11.70 -13.03 23.30
C TRP A 35 12.33 -13.21 24.69
N PRO A 36 12.09 -12.30 25.65
CA PRO A 36 12.51 -12.50 27.02
C PRO A 36 11.78 -13.70 27.67
N PRO A 37 12.40 -14.38 28.64
CA PRO A 37 11.83 -15.57 29.26
C PRO A 37 10.56 -15.21 30.04
N ARG A 38 9.53 -16.06 29.91
CA ARG A 38 8.28 -15.94 30.67
C ARG A 38 8.54 -16.21 32.16
N PRO A 39 7.95 -15.45 33.10
CA PRO A 39 8.08 -15.76 34.52
C PRO A 39 7.43 -17.11 34.84
N GLY A 40 8.22 -17.97 35.48
CA GLY A 40 7.83 -19.31 35.91
C GLY A 40 6.73 -19.29 36.96
N ARG A 41 5.75 -20.16 36.75
CA ARG A 41 4.71 -20.54 37.70
C ARG A 41 5.36 -21.32 38.84
N ALA A 42 5.57 -20.70 39.99
CA ALA A 42 5.98 -21.41 41.20
C ALA A 42 4.73 -22.01 41.86
N GLY A 43 4.65 -23.33 41.82
CA GLY A 43 3.61 -24.13 42.46
C GLY A 43 3.78 -24.17 43.98
N ALA A 44 2.64 -24.34 44.63
CA ALA A 44 2.52 -24.71 46.03
C ALA A 44 3.05 -26.13 46.28
N ALA A 45 3.77 -26.32 47.38
CA ALA A 45 3.79 -27.56 48.15
C ALA A 45 4.38 -27.26 49.54
N GLY A 46 3.63 -27.62 50.58
CA GLY A 46 3.99 -27.41 51.96
C GLY A 46 5.05 -28.38 52.48
N ALA A 47 5.60 -28.06 53.65
CA ALA A 47 6.16 -29.02 54.57
C ALA A 47 6.01 -28.49 56.00
N ALA A 48 5.47 -29.34 56.85
CA ALA A 48 5.18 -29.13 58.26
C ALA A 48 6.41 -29.43 59.14
N LEU A 49 6.21 -29.20 60.45
CA LEU A 49 7.01 -29.61 61.61
C LEU A 49 8.17 -28.64 61.91
N SER A 50 8.48 -28.26 63.15
CA SER A 50 8.44 -29.03 64.38
C SER A 50 8.48 -28.08 65.60
N ARG A 51 7.75 -28.46 66.66
CA ARG A 51 7.91 -27.91 68.01
C ARG A 51 9.37 -28.04 68.48
N ARG A 52 9.88 -27.01 69.15
CA ARG A 52 10.76 -27.18 70.32
C ARG A 52 10.53 -26.04 71.32
N LYS A 53 10.25 -26.46 72.56
CA LYS A 53 10.06 -25.62 73.74
C LYS A 53 11.44 -25.47 74.40
N GLY A 54 11.84 -24.25 74.71
CA GLY A 54 12.99 -23.94 75.58
C GLY A 54 12.51 -23.12 76.79
N PRO A 55 12.98 -23.41 78.02
CA PRO A 55 12.57 -22.71 79.24
C PRO A 55 13.47 -21.48 79.50
N PHE A 56 13.32 -20.83 80.66
CA PHE A 56 13.89 -19.54 81.12
C PHE A 56 12.98 -18.34 80.78
N GLY A 57 12.32 -17.64 81.71
CA GLY A 57 12.63 -17.37 83.10
C GLY A 57 13.34 -16.02 83.19
N GLY A 58 12.67 -14.97 83.66
CA GLY A 58 13.30 -13.67 83.91
C GLY A 58 12.35 -12.48 83.81
N ALA A 59 12.11 -11.86 84.95
CA ALA A 59 11.20 -10.75 85.19
C ALA A 59 11.67 -9.43 84.56
N GLY A 60 10.72 -8.48 84.42
CA GLY A 60 11.04 -7.06 84.54
C GLY A 60 10.65 -6.20 83.35
N GLY A 61 9.54 -5.47 83.52
CA GLY A 61 9.57 -4.03 83.28
C GLY A 61 9.05 -3.52 81.94
N ARG A 62 8.13 -2.58 82.08
CA ARG A 62 7.63 -1.59 81.13
C ARG A 62 6.58 -2.11 80.14
N GLY A 63 5.34 -1.74 80.48
CA GLY A 63 4.20 -1.79 79.60
C GLY A 63 4.52 -1.12 78.27
N ARG A 64 4.74 -1.95 77.25
CA ARG A 64 4.45 -1.59 75.88
C ARG A 64 2.94 -1.44 75.81
N ARG A 65 2.46 -0.19 75.86
CA ARG A 65 1.15 0.15 75.31
C ARG A 65 1.12 -0.47 73.92
N ARG A 66 0.21 -1.41 73.68
CA ARG A 66 -0.16 -1.76 72.31
C ARG A 66 -0.59 -0.43 71.68
N PRO A 67 0.02 0.04 70.58
CA PRO A 67 -0.60 1.11 69.82
C PRO A 67 -2.00 0.59 69.50
N GLY A 68 -3.03 1.35 69.86
CA GLY A 68 -4.40 0.95 69.62
C GLY A 68 -4.53 0.49 68.17
N GLU A 69 -5.21 -0.64 67.98
CA GLU A 69 -5.74 -1.03 66.68
C GLU A 69 -6.68 0.09 66.25
N GLY A 70 -6.12 1.10 65.59
CA GLY A 70 -6.86 2.23 65.03
C GLY A 70 -7.64 1.70 63.85
N GLY A 71 -8.96 1.61 63.99
CA GLY A 71 -9.83 1.48 62.83
C GLY A 71 -9.58 2.66 61.88
N PHE A 72 -9.63 2.39 60.57
CA PHE A 72 -9.50 3.42 59.55
C PHE A 72 -10.50 4.55 59.82
N THR A 73 -10.00 5.78 59.90
CA THR A 73 -10.89 6.93 60.03
C THR A 73 -11.61 7.15 58.71
N LEU A 74 -12.88 7.59 58.76
CA LEU A 74 -13.65 7.94 57.57
C LEU A 74 -12.87 8.92 56.66
N LEU A 75 -12.12 9.83 57.29
CA LEU A 75 -11.29 10.82 56.61
C LEU A 75 -10.16 10.16 55.79
N GLU A 76 -9.53 9.11 56.31
CA GLU A 76 -8.41 8.42 55.65
C GLU A 76 -8.89 7.65 54.41
N THR A 77 -10.03 6.98 54.50
CA THR A 77 -10.65 6.32 53.34
C THR A 77 -11.07 7.33 52.27
N LEU A 78 -11.54 8.51 52.68
CA LEU A 78 -11.97 9.57 51.77
C LEU A 78 -10.76 10.21 51.05
N ILE A 79 -9.65 10.44 51.77
CA ILE A 79 -8.39 10.92 51.18
C ILE A 79 -7.81 9.86 50.24
N ALA A 80 -7.77 8.59 50.63
CA ALA A 80 -7.27 7.51 49.79
C ALA A 80 -8.09 7.37 48.49
N LEU A 81 -9.41 7.48 48.57
CA LEU A 81 -10.28 7.46 47.38
C LEU A 81 -10.05 8.68 46.49
N ALA A 82 -9.91 9.88 47.07
CA ALA A 82 -9.62 11.10 46.33
C ALA A 82 -8.27 11.03 45.58
N LEU A 83 -7.22 10.55 46.25
CA LEU A 83 -5.91 10.34 45.64
C LEU A 83 -5.96 9.26 44.56
N THR A 84 -6.69 8.17 44.78
CA THR A 84 -6.87 7.11 43.78
C THR A 84 -7.59 7.64 42.53
N ALA A 85 -8.67 8.40 42.71
CA ALA A 85 -9.41 9.02 41.60
C ALA A 85 -8.54 10.03 40.84
N LEU A 86 -7.72 10.82 41.55
CA LEU A 86 -6.78 11.76 40.93
C LEU A 86 -5.75 11.02 40.07
N VAL A 87 -5.14 9.96 40.60
CA VAL A 87 -4.16 9.15 39.88
C VAL A 87 -4.78 8.47 38.67
N LEU A 88 -5.97 7.86 38.81
CA LEU A 88 -6.70 7.25 37.70
C LEU A 88 -7.05 8.26 36.62
N THR A 89 -7.45 9.48 37.00
CA THR A 89 -7.76 10.56 36.04
C THR A 89 -6.51 11.00 35.27
N ALA A 90 -5.36 11.14 35.95
CA ALA A 90 -4.11 11.48 35.29
C ALA A 90 -3.63 10.38 34.32
N LEU A 91 -3.75 9.11 34.73
CA LEU A 91 -3.44 7.96 33.88
C LEU A 91 -4.36 7.90 32.65
N TYR A 92 -5.66 8.05 32.86
CA TYR A 92 -6.65 8.01 31.79
C TYR A 92 -6.50 9.19 30.83
N GLY A 93 -6.22 10.38 31.35
CA GLY A 93 -5.92 11.57 30.54
C GLY A 93 -4.68 11.37 29.66
N THR A 94 -3.60 10.82 30.22
CA THR A 94 -2.36 10.55 29.48
C THR A 94 -2.58 9.53 28.36
N PHE A 95 -3.30 8.44 28.65
CA PHE A 95 -3.65 7.43 27.66
C PHE A 95 -4.46 8.02 26.50
N PHE A 96 -5.46 8.85 26.80
CA PHE A 96 -6.33 9.43 25.78
C PHE A 96 -5.60 10.45 24.89
N ILE A 97 -4.67 11.23 25.47
CA ILE A 97 -3.79 12.12 24.71
C ILE A 97 -2.90 11.31 23.76
N ALA A 98 -2.30 10.22 24.25
CA ALA A 98 -1.43 9.37 23.44
C ALA A 98 -2.17 8.71 22.27
N VAL A 99 -3.38 8.17 22.51
CA VAL A 99 -4.21 7.55 21.47
C VAL A 99 -4.65 8.59 20.43
N ARG A 100 -5.16 9.74 20.86
CA ARG A 100 -5.60 10.81 19.94
C ARG A 100 -4.47 11.40 19.11
N ALA A 101 -3.27 11.51 19.68
CA ALA A 101 -2.09 11.96 18.95
C ALA A 101 -1.70 10.97 17.83
N GLY A 102 -1.90 9.68 18.04
CA GLY A 102 -1.69 8.64 17.02
C GLY A 102 -2.74 8.70 15.91
N ASP A 103 -4.02 8.74 16.25
CA ASP A 103 -5.11 8.64 15.29
C ASP A 103 -5.22 9.86 14.36
N GLY A 104 -5.10 11.08 14.90
CA GLY A 104 -5.29 12.31 14.13
C GLY A 104 -4.20 12.58 13.08
N ALA A 105 -2.95 12.27 13.40
CA ALA A 105 -1.81 12.48 12.52
C ALA A 105 -1.60 11.34 11.52
N ALA A 106 -1.92 10.09 11.91
CA ALA A 106 -1.76 8.94 11.03
C ALA A 106 -2.84 8.89 9.94
N MET A 107 -4.11 9.18 10.25
CA MET A 107 -5.21 8.93 9.30
C MET A 107 -5.22 9.90 8.11
N THR A 108 -4.94 11.18 8.33
CA THR A 108 -5.07 12.22 7.27
C THR A 108 -4.02 12.10 6.17
N GLY A 109 -2.77 11.81 6.51
CA GLY A 109 -1.71 11.61 5.51
C GLY A 109 -1.68 10.20 4.90
N LEU A 110 -2.02 9.17 5.70
CA LEU A 110 -2.01 7.78 5.23
C LEU A 110 -3.07 7.53 4.16
N ASP A 111 -4.26 8.09 4.30
CA ASP A 111 -5.34 7.89 3.35
C ASP A 111 -4.98 8.42 1.95
N ALA A 112 -4.40 9.62 1.87
CA ALA A 112 -3.94 10.20 0.62
C ALA A 112 -2.84 9.35 -0.05
N TYR A 113 -1.89 8.86 0.75
CA TYR A 113 -0.83 7.97 0.27
C TYR A 113 -1.38 6.64 -0.26
N LEU A 114 -2.31 6.02 0.47
CA LEU A 114 -2.96 4.77 0.05
C LEU A 114 -3.79 4.95 -1.23
N GLN A 115 -4.51 6.07 -1.35
CA GLN A 115 -5.25 6.41 -2.56
C GLN A 115 -4.30 6.59 -3.76
N ALA A 116 -3.21 7.33 -3.59
CA ALA A 116 -2.19 7.50 -4.63
C ALA A 116 -1.52 6.18 -5.04
N GLY A 117 -1.26 5.29 -4.07
CA GLY A 117 -0.74 3.94 -4.32
C GLY A 117 -1.71 3.07 -5.12
N ARG A 118 -3.01 3.08 -4.78
CA ARG A 118 -4.05 2.33 -5.53
C ARG A 118 -4.23 2.85 -6.95
N LEU A 119 -4.27 4.17 -7.10
CA LEU A 119 -4.26 4.82 -8.42
C LEU A 119 -3.04 4.35 -9.22
N THR A 120 -1.89 4.30 -8.56
CA THR A 120 -0.63 3.93 -9.21
C THR A 120 -0.64 2.50 -9.72
N ASP A 121 -1.03 1.54 -8.88
CA ASP A 121 -1.20 0.14 -9.29
C ASP A 121 -2.22 0.01 -10.44
N ARG A 122 -3.34 0.72 -10.33
CA ARG A 122 -4.39 0.68 -11.35
C ARG A 122 -3.89 1.19 -12.70
N PHE A 123 -3.22 2.35 -12.72
CA PHE A 123 -2.66 2.92 -13.94
C PHE A 123 -1.61 1.99 -14.55
N CYS A 124 -0.71 1.42 -13.73
CA CYS A 124 0.29 0.47 -14.21
C CYS A 124 -0.36 -0.76 -14.86
N ARG A 125 -1.45 -1.27 -14.28
CA ARG A 125 -2.20 -2.41 -14.80
C ARG A 125 -2.92 -2.09 -16.11
N ASP A 126 -3.55 -0.92 -16.20
CA ASP A 126 -4.21 -0.45 -17.43
C ASP A 126 -3.15 -0.29 -18.54
N VAL A 127 -2.00 0.36 -18.28
CA VAL A 127 -0.92 0.52 -19.26
C VAL A 127 -0.31 -0.83 -19.68
N ALA A 128 -0.10 -1.74 -18.73
CA ALA A 128 0.45 -3.06 -19.03
C ALA A 128 -0.45 -3.85 -19.99
N SER A 129 -1.76 -3.61 -19.93
CA SER A 129 -2.79 -4.26 -20.73
C SER A 129 -3.24 -3.42 -21.92
N ALA A 130 -2.53 -2.33 -22.24
CA ALA A 130 -2.83 -1.47 -23.38
C ALA A 130 -2.68 -2.23 -24.70
N VAL A 131 -3.57 -1.94 -25.65
CA VAL A 131 -3.64 -2.60 -26.95
C VAL A 131 -3.77 -1.56 -28.05
N PHE A 132 -2.98 -1.75 -29.11
CA PHE A 132 -3.09 -0.94 -30.31
C PHE A 132 -2.91 -1.83 -31.54
N ARG A 133 -3.86 -1.73 -32.47
CA ARG A 133 -3.83 -2.38 -33.77
C ARG A 133 -4.02 -1.29 -34.84
N PRO A 134 -3.02 -1.00 -35.68
CA PRO A 134 -3.07 0.12 -36.63
C PRO A 134 -4.27 0.14 -37.59
N ALA A 135 -4.87 -1.02 -37.87
CA ALA A 135 -6.01 -1.18 -38.77
C ALA A 135 -7.37 -1.20 -38.06
N ASP A 136 -7.39 -1.18 -36.71
CA ASP A 136 -8.61 -1.25 -35.92
C ASP A 136 -8.93 0.12 -35.29
N GLY A 137 -9.97 0.77 -35.80
CA GLY A 137 -10.44 2.07 -35.30
C GLY A 137 -10.97 2.05 -33.86
N ALA A 138 -11.18 0.88 -33.26
CA ALA A 138 -11.55 0.74 -31.86
C ALA A 138 -10.33 0.84 -30.91
N THR A 139 -9.11 0.67 -31.43
CA THR A 139 -7.88 0.71 -30.63
C THR A 139 -7.09 2.00 -30.86
N PHE A 140 -6.66 2.64 -29.78
CA PHE A 140 -5.85 3.84 -29.86
C PHE A 140 -4.97 3.98 -28.62
N PHE A 141 -3.93 4.79 -28.73
CA PHE A 141 -3.14 5.24 -27.60
C PHE A 141 -2.65 6.65 -27.89
N THR A 142 -3.08 7.61 -27.08
CA THR A 142 -2.72 9.01 -27.22
C THR A 142 -2.38 9.60 -25.86
N GLY A 143 -1.34 10.43 -25.85
CA GLY A 143 -0.87 11.11 -24.66
C GLY A 143 -0.45 12.51 -25.01
N ARG A 144 -0.98 13.50 -24.29
CA ARG A 144 -0.70 14.92 -24.54
C ARG A 144 -0.52 15.64 -23.22
N LYS A 145 0.39 16.61 -23.18
CA LYS A 145 0.48 17.55 -22.07
C LYS A 145 -0.44 18.74 -22.36
N ARG A 146 -1.39 19.05 -21.46
CA ARG A 146 -2.26 20.23 -21.54
C ARG A 146 -1.92 21.16 -20.37
N ASP A 147 -1.24 22.27 -20.67
CA ASP A 147 -0.81 23.28 -19.70
C ASP A 147 -0.15 22.68 -18.44
N VAL A 148 -0.92 22.53 -17.35
CA VAL A 148 -0.47 22.08 -16.03
C VAL A 148 -0.58 20.56 -15.84
N ALA A 149 -1.46 19.88 -16.60
CA ALA A 149 -1.75 18.45 -16.43
C ALA A 149 -1.66 17.67 -17.74
N SER A 150 -1.15 16.44 -17.65
CA SER A 150 -1.14 15.53 -18.79
C SER A 150 -2.47 14.80 -18.93
N THR A 151 -2.87 14.51 -20.16
CA THR A 151 -3.99 13.63 -20.47
C THR A 151 -3.47 12.44 -21.23
N VAL A 152 -3.88 11.25 -20.82
CA VAL A 152 -3.52 10.01 -21.51
C VAL A 152 -4.77 9.17 -21.69
N SER A 153 -5.03 8.79 -22.93
CA SER A 153 -6.22 8.06 -23.33
C SER A 153 -5.82 6.91 -24.23
N PHE A 154 -6.24 5.70 -23.88
CA PHE A 154 -5.86 4.49 -24.61
C PHE A 154 -6.88 3.37 -24.45
N THR A 155 -6.77 2.40 -25.35
CA THR A 155 -7.55 1.16 -25.28
C THR A 155 -6.76 0.08 -24.52
N THR A 156 -7.42 -0.63 -23.63
CA THR A 156 -6.86 -1.69 -22.79
C THR A 156 -7.81 -2.89 -22.72
N PHE A 157 -7.27 -4.08 -22.47
CA PHE A 157 -8.11 -5.18 -22.02
C PHE A 157 -8.50 -4.98 -20.57
N GLY A 158 -9.75 -5.30 -20.23
CA GLY A 158 -10.25 -5.23 -18.87
C GLY A 158 -11.60 -5.92 -18.75
N TYR A 159 -11.97 -6.29 -17.52
CA TYR A 159 -13.30 -6.82 -17.27
C TYR A 159 -14.30 -5.66 -17.35
N PRO A 160 -15.25 -5.67 -18.29
CA PRO A 160 -16.29 -4.65 -18.38
C PRO A 160 -17.20 -4.75 -17.17
N THR A 161 -17.56 -3.60 -16.58
CA THR A 161 -18.65 -3.53 -15.61
C THR A 161 -19.95 -3.35 -16.41
N PRO A 162 -20.84 -4.36 -16.49
CA PRO A 162 -22.06 -4.24 -17.27
C PRO A 162 -22.99 -3.23 -16.61
N LEU A 163 -22.98 -2.00 -17.09
CA LEU A 163 -23.85 -0.92 -16.60
C LEU A 163 -25.22 -0.92 -17.31
N SER A 164 -25.42 -1.79 -18.30
CA SER A 164 -26.64 -1.94 -19.11
C SER A 164 -26.62 -3.28 -19.85
N ALA A 165 -27.74 -3.67 -20.47
CA ALA A 165 -27.87 -4.84 -21.35
C ALA A 165 -27.13 -4.68 -22.71
N ALA A 166 -26.14 -3.79 -22.76
CA ALA A 166 -25.34 -3.54 -23.96
C ALA A 166 -24.35 -4.70 -24.18
N PRO A 167 -23.97 -4.97 -25.45
CA PRO A 167 -22.93 -5.93 -25.77
C PRO A 167 -21.66 -5.67 -24.97
N VAL A 168 -21.22 -6.72 -24.28
CA VAL A 168 -20.07 -6.70 -23.38
C VAL A 168 -18.83 -7.06 -24.21
N SER A 169 -17.76 -6.26 -24.09
CA SER A 169 -16.48 -6.52 -24.76
C SER A 169 -15.37 -6.42 -23.73
N ASP A 170 -14.37 -7.29 -23.86
CA ASP A 170 -13.14 -7.27 -23.06
C ASP A 170 -12.28 -6.03 -23.38
N LEU A 171 -12.58 -5.34 -24.48
CA LEU A 171 -11.90 -4.12 -24.90
C LEU A 171 -12.57 -2.90 -24.28
N THR A 172 -11.82 -2.15 -23.48
CA THR A 172 -12.28 -0.89 -22.88
C THR A 172 -11.32 0.24 -23.19
N ALA A 173 -11.87 1.42 -23.42
CA ALA A 173 -11.08 2.64 -23.52
C ALA A 173 -11.08 3.35 -22.17
N VAL A 174 -9.90 3.86 -21.81
CA VAL A 174 -9.67 4.56 -20.55
C VAL A 174 -9.03 5.90 -20.85
N SER A 175 -9.37 6.91 -20.04
CA SER A 175 -8.75 8.24 -20.10
C SER A 175 -8.45 8.71 -18.68
N TYR A 176 -7.21 9.13 -18.47
CA TYR A 176 -6.76 9.78 -17.24
C TYR A 176 -6.53 11.26 -17.53
N PHE A 177 -7.21 12.10 -16.77
CA PHE A 177 -7.10 13.56 -16.88
C PHE A 177 -7.42 14.21 -15.53
N VAL A 178 -6.86 15.40 -15.35
CA VAL A 178 -7.18 16.26 -14.22
C VAL A 178 -8.27 17.23 -14.64
N ASP A 179 -9.20 17.49 -13.72
CA ASP A 179 -10.26 18.47 -13.90
C ASP A 179 -10.40 19.28 -12.62
N ASP A 180 -10.70 20.56 -12.77
CA ASP A 180 -10.84 21.49 -11.65
C ASP A 180 -12.27 21.40 -11.10
N GLY A 181 -12.39 20.96 -9.85
CA GLY A 181 -13.65 20.90 -9.11
C GLY A 181 -13.82 22.06 -8.12
N PRO A 182 -14.99 22.17 -7.48
CA PRO A 182 -15.23 23.18 -6.44
C PRO A 182 -14.27 23.03 -5.24
N ASP A 183 -13.81 21.81 -4.96
CA ASP A 183 -12.87 21.49 -3.87
C ASP A 183 -11.39 21.45 -4.34
N GLY A 184 -11.11 21.96 -5.54
CA GLY A 184 -9.79 21.94 -6.18
C GLY A 184 -9.66 20.88 -7.28
N ALA A 185 -8.43 20.75 -7.81
CA ALA A 185 -8.13 19.83 -8.89
C ALA A 185 -8.16 18.35 -8.44
N SER A 186 -8.86 17.52 -9.20
CA SER A 186 -8.99 16.08 -8.95
C SER A 186 -8.55 15.29 -10.19
N LEU A 187 -7.90 14.14 -9.98
CA LEU A 187 -7.59 13.20 -11.07
C LEU A 187 -8.77 12.25 -11.27
N TYR A 188 -9.23 12.17 -12.51
CA TYR A 188 -10.31 11.30 -12.91
C TYR A 188 -9.84 10.21 -13.86
N ARG A 189 -10.52 9.08 -13.76
CA ARG A 189 -10.45 7.98 -14.72
C ARG A 189 -11.81 7.84 -15.39
N GLU A 190 -11.86 8.15 -16.67
CA GLU A 190 -13.02 7.90 -17.52
C GLU A 190 -12.86 6.57 -18.25
N VAL A 191 -13.94 5.80 -18.32
CA VAL A 191 -13.98 4.46 -18.89
C VAL A 191 -15.16 4.36 -19.82
N TRP A 192 -14.95 3.80 -21.00
CA TRP A 192 -16.04 3.51 -21.94
C TRP A 192 -15.75 2.27 -22.76
N SER A 193 -16.80 1.71 -23.35
CA SER A 193 -16.66 0.77 -24.46
C SER A 193 -16.38 1.55 -25.74
N PRO A 194 -15.32 1.24 -26.51
CA PRO A 194 -15.05 1.88 -27.80
C PRO A 194 -16.24 1.80 -28.78
N TYR A 195 -17.09 0.77 -28.63
CA TYR A 195 -18.23 0.51 -29.50
C TYR A 195 -19.51 1.25 -29.07
N VAL A 196 -19.80 1.30 -27.77
CA VAL A 196 -21.04 1.90 -27.22
C VAL A 196 -20.86 3.38 -26.90
N LYS A 197 -19.61 3.85 -26.72
CA LYS A 197 -19.22 5.25 -26.44
C LYS A 197 -19.84 5.92 -25.22
N LYS A 198 -20.63 5.19 -24.42
CA LYS A 198 -21.11 5.66 -23.12
C LYS A 198 -19.95 5.70 -22.12
N LYS A 199 -19.69 6.89 -21.59
CA LYS A 199 -18.58 7.18 -20.69
C LYS A 199 -19.02 7.15 -19.24
N PHE A 200 -18.18 6.56 -18.41
CA PHE A 200 -18.32 6.53 -16.96
C PHE A 200 -17.06 7.10 -16.33
N ARG A 201 -17.22 8.11 -15.47
CA ARG A 201 -16.12 8.84 -14.86
C ARG A 201 -16.05 8.52 -13.38
N VAL A 202 -14.84 8.20 -12.90
CA VAL A 202 -14.54 7.92 -11.50
C VAL A 202 -13.49 8.90 -11.01
N GLU A 203 -13.76 9.57 -9.90
CA GLU A 203 -12.75 10.35 -9.18
C GLU A 203 -11.78 9.38 -8.50
N MET A 204 -10.48 9.53 -8.80
CA MET A 204 -9.47 8.61 -8.28
C MET A 204 -8.76 9.19 -7.07
N VAL A 205 -8.34 10.46 -7.15
CA VAL A 205 -7.60 11.17 -6.09
C VAL A 205 -7.94 12.66 -6.16
N ARG A 206 -8.13 13.28 -4.99
CA ARG A 206 -8.38 14.72 -4.82
C ARG A 206 -7.09 15.49 -4.50
N GLY A 207 -7.12 16.81 -4.70
CA GLY A 207 -6.02 17.70 -4.30
C GLY A 207 -4.77 17.49 -5.14
N VAL A 208 -4.94 17.34 -6.45
CA VAL A 208 -3.84 17.14 -7.39
C VAL A 208 -3.19 18.47 -7.73
N ARG A 209 -1.91 18.65 -7.41
CA ARG A 209 -1.14 19.83 -7.80
C ARG A 209 -0.50 19.69 -9.17
N ALA A 210 -0.02 18.49 -9.50
CA ALA A 210 0.58 18.21 -10.79
C ALA A 210 0.34 16.76 -11.20
N PHE A 211 0.05 16.56 -12.48
CA PHE A 211 -0.03 15.23 -13.08
C PHE A 211 0.72 15.22 -14.41
N GLU A 212 1.82 14.48 -14.47
CA GLU A 212 2.68 14.42 -15.65
C GLU A 212 2.80 12.98 -16.15
N VAL A 213 2.63 12.80 -17.46
CA VAL A 213 2.81 11.50 -18.12
C VAL A 213 3.84 11.64 -19.23
N THR A 214 4.79 10.72 -19.25
CA THR A 214 5.85 10.66 -20.26
C THR A 214 5.94 9.25 -20.86
N PHE A 215 6.39 9.18 -22.10
CA PHE A 215 6.31 7.98 -22.93
C PHE A 215 7.69 7.64 -23.46
N TYR A 216 8.06 6.36 -23.42
CA TYR A 216 9.38 5.90 -23.84
C TYR A 216 9.29 5.14 -25.17
N ASN A 217 9.98 5.63 -26.21
CA ASN A 217 10.03 4.96 -27.51
C ASN A 217 11.07 3.82 -27.57
N GLY A 218 11.91 3.66 -26.55
CA GLY A 218 13.05 2.73 -26.58
C GLY A 218 14.42 3.40 -26.69
N LEU A 219 14.45 4.71 -26.96
CA LEU A 219 15.65 5.54 -27.05
C LEU A 219 15.55 6.72 -26.08
N ALA A 220 14.45 7.47 -26.14
CA ALA A 220 14.22 8.70 -25.38
C ALA A 220 12.80 8.76 -24.78
N TRP A 221 12.66 9.62 -23.77
CA TRP A 221 11.37 9.95 -23.16
C TRP A 221 10.76 11.18 -23.83
N SER A 222 9.49 11.10 -24.21
CA SER A 222 8.70 12.20 -24.77
C SER A 222 7.53 12.56 -23.84
N LYS A 223 7.05 13.80 -23.94
CA LYS A 223 5.86 14.28 -23.19
C LYS A 223 4.54 14.06 -23.93
N ALA A 224 4.63 13.60 -25.18
CA ALA A 224 3.48 13.33 -26.02
C ALA A 224 3.70 12.01 -26.77
N TRP A 225 2.60 11.32 -27.04
CA TRP A 225 2.59 10.09 -27.82
C TRP A 225 1.32 10.02 -28.66
N ASP A 226 1.45 9.52 -29.88
CA ASP A 226 0.31 9.15 -30.70
C ASP A 226 0.65 7.86 -31.45
N ALA A 227 0.02 6.76 -31.04
CA ALA A 227 0.27 5.46 -31.64
C ALA A 227 -0.18 5.39 -33.12
N SER A 228 -1.10 6.26 -33.55
CA SER A 228 -1.48 6.33 -34.96
C SER A 228 -0.35 6.87 -35.85
N LEU A 229 0.51 7.73 -35.29
CA LEU A 229 1.68 8.31 -35.95
C LEU A 229 2.89 7.38 -35.81
N GLU A 230 3.17 6.92 -34.58
CA GLU A 230 4.31 6.04 -34.27
C GLU A 230 4.12 4.59 -34.76
N LYS A 231 2.89 4.23 -35.16
CA LYS A 231 2.45 2.87 -35.53
C LYS A 231 2.73 1.81 -34.46
N ALA A 232 2.98 2.24 -33.22
CA ALA A 232 3.31 1.36 -32.10
C ALA A 232 2.88 1.97 -30.76
N LEU A 233 2.70 1.09 -29.76
CA LEU A 233 2.59 1.49 -28.37
C LEU A 233 3.95 2.00 -27.84
N PRO A 234 3.95 2.92 -26.86
CA PRO A 234 5.18 3.28 -26.15
C PRO A 234 5.70 2.05 -25.40
N ARG A 235 7.02 1.84 -25.37
CA ARG A 235 7.63 0.69 -24.67
C ARG A 235 7.44 0.78 -23.15
N ALA A 236 7.40 2.00 -22.62
CA ALA A 236 7.04 2.28 -21.25
C ALA A 236 6.33 3.62 -21.12
N VAL A 237 5.51 3.76 -20.09
CA VAL A 237 4.82 4.98 -19.71
C VAL A 237 5.19 5.27 -18.26
N LYS A 238 5.62 6.50 -17.99
CA LYS A 238 5.90 6.98 -16.64
C LYS A 238 4.87 8.01 -16.28
N MET A 239 4.24 7.84 -15.12
CA MET A 239 3.43 8.89 -14.51
C MET A 239 4.14 9.47 -13.29
N ARG A 240 3.84 10.73 -13.03
CA ARG A 240 4.23 11.47 -11.83
C ARG A 240 3.01 12.25 -11.35
N LEU A 241 2.68 12.10 -10.08
CA LEU A 241 1.58 12.75 -9.41
C LEU A 241 2.13 13.51 -8.19
N VAL A 242 1.73 14.77 -8.05
CA VAL A 242 2.03 15.59 -6.87
C VAL A 242 0.71 16.01 -6.24
N LEU A 243 0.56 15.76 -4.94
CA LEU A 243 -0.64 16.06 -4.17
C LEU A 243 -0.51 17.35 -3.36
N GLY A 244 -1.63 17.78 -2.77
CA GLY A 244 -1.80 19.01 -2.00
C GLY A 244 -0.85 19.16 -0.82
N ASP A 245 -0.48 18.05 -0.19
CA ASP A 245 0.47 17.93 0.92
C ASP A 245 1.94 17.81 0.46
N MET A 246 2.20 18.05 -0.83
CA MET A 246 3.50 17.86 -1.49
C MET A 246 3.97 16.39 -1.56
N THR A 247 3.09 15.43 -1.26
CA THR A 247 3.38 14.02 -1.50
C THR A 247 3.54 13.78 -3.00
N GLU A 248 4.70 13.26 -3.38
CA GLU A 248 4.99 12.88 -4.76
C GLU A 248 4.98 11.36 -4.91
N VAL A 249 4.22 10.87 -5.88
CA VAL A 249 4.21 9.47 -6.27
C VAL A 249 4.54 9.38 -7.75
N SER A 250 5.44 8.46 -8.11
CA SER A 250 5.76 8.18 -9.50
C SER A 250 5.82 6.68 -9.74
N ALA A 251 5.46 6.28 -10.95
CA ALA A 251 5.60 4.90 -11.37
C ALA A 251 5.82 4.77 -12.87
N VAL A 252 6.42 3.66 -13.24
CA VAL A 252 6.75 3.31 -14.63
C VAL A 252 6.12 1.97 -14.96
N ALA A 253 5.31 1.95 -15.99
CA ALA A 253 4.66 0.75 -16.49
C ALA A 253 5.16 0.43 -17.90
N ARG A 254 5.42 -0.85 -18.18
CA ARG A 254 5.76 -1.33 -19.53
C ARG A 254 4.52 -1.84 -20.21
N THR A 255 4.37 -1.55 -21.49
CA THR A 255 3.33 -2.17 -22.33
C THR A 255 3.75 -3.63 -22.60
N ARG A 256 2.87 -4.58 -22.28
CA ARG A 256 3.18 -6.02 -22.40
C ARG A 256 2.59 -6.66 -23.65
N ILE A 257 1.48 -6.13 -24.13
CA ILE A 257 0.77 -6.65 -25.29
C ILE A 257 1.31 -5.94 -26.52
N ARG A 258 1.81 -6.71 -27.48
CA ARG A 258 2.35 -6.25 -28.77
C ARG A 258 1.65 -6.97 -29.90
#